data_AF-A0A2M8NIG1-F1
#
_entry.id   AF-A0A2M8NIG1-F1
#
_cell.length_a   1.000
_cell.length_b   1.000
_cell.length_c   1.000
_cell.angle_alpha   90.00
_cell.angle_beta   90.00
_cell.angle_gamma   90.00
#
_symmetry.space_group_name_H-M   'P 1'
#
loop_
_entity.id
_entity.type
_entity.pdbx_description
1 polymer ?
#
loop_
_entity_poly.entity_id
_entity_poly.type
_entity_poly.pdbx_seq_one_letter_code
_entity_poly.pdbx_strand_id
1 'polypeptide(L)'
;ALEVGGGVLVVSQFTLYADARKGRRPSFIDAAPPEIAAPLVEAFADALRAEGIERVEMGVFGAMMQVEIINDGPVTIWLDTAELR
;
A
#
# COMPACT_ATOMS: atom_id res chain seq x y z
N ALA A 1 -8.82 12.15 3.69
CA ALA A 1 -7.72 12.68 4.55
C ALA A 1 -7.80 14.20 4.63
N LEU A 2 -7.62 14.90 3.50
CA LEU A 2 -7.57 16.37 3.44
C LEU A 2 -8.76 17.08 4.11
N GLU A 3 -10.00 16.77 3.72
CA GLU A 3 -11.19 17.47 4.23
C GLU A 3 -11.45 17.27 5.73
N VAL A 4 -11.02 16.13 6.27
CA VAL A 4 -11.31 15.71 7.65
C VAL A 4 -10.09 15.79 8.56
N GLY A 5 -8.95 16.29 8.07
CA GLY A 5 -7.68 16.31 8.80
C GLY A 5 -7.15 14.92 9.19
N GLY A 6 -7.46 13.90 8.39
CA GLY A 6 -7.04 12.52 8.64
C GLY A 6 -5.59 12.24 8.24
N GLY A 7 -4.93 11.33 8.95
CA GLY A 7 -3.60 10.83 8.59
C GLY A 7 -3.64 9.59 7.69
N VAL A 8 -2.51 9.27 7.07
CA VAL A 8 -2.32 8.07 6.24
C VAL A 8 -1.13 7.27 6.75
N LEU A 9 -1.28 5.95 6.80
CA LEU A 9 -0.20 4.99 7.07
C LEU A 9 0.07 4.18 5.80
N VAL A 10 1.26 4.30 5.22
CA VAL A 10 1.68 3.57 4.02
C VAL A 10 2.45 2.32 4.43
N VAL A 11 1.98 1.14 4.02
CA VAL A 11 2.64 -0.14 4.25
C VAL A 11 2.81 -0.86 2.92
N SER A 12 4.05 -1.21 2.57
CA SER A 12 4.34 -1.96 1.35
C SER A 12 3.74 -3.38 1.44
N GLN A 13 2.94 -3.78 0.44
CA GLN A 13 2.24 -5.08 0.46
C GLN A 13 2.29 -5.77 -0.92
N PHE A 14 3.40 -6.45 -1.22
CA PHE A 14 3.57 -7.15 -2.51
C PHE A 14 2.52 -8.26 -2.74
N THR A 15 1.95 -8.82 -1.67
CA THR A 15 0.98 -9.92 -1.77
C THR A 15 -0.36 -9.49 -2.37
N LEU A 16 -0.60 -8.20 -2.59
CA LEU A 16 -1.78 -7.74 -3.34
C LEU A 16 -1.72 -8.21 -4.80
N TYR A 17 -0.52 -8.48 -5.34
CA TYR A 17 -0.31 -9.09 -6.67
C TYR A 17 -0.39 -10.63 -6.66
N ALA A 18 -0.95 -11.24 -5.61
CA ALA A 18 -1.06 -12.70 -5.53
C ALA A 18 -2.00 -13.28 -6.61
N ASP A 19 -1.46 -14.14 -7.48
CA ASP A 19 -2.28 -15.03 -8.32
C ASP A 19 -2.45 -16.40 -7.66
N ALA A 20 -3.64 -16.63 -7.10
CA ALA A 20 -4.02 -17.87 -6.44
C ALA A 20 -4.86 -18.82 -7.32
N ARG A 21 -5.03 -18.56 -8.62
CA ARG A 21 -5.95 -19.34 -9.49
C ARG A 21 -5.47 -20.78 -9.76
N LYS A 22 -4.17 -21.07 -9.63
CA LYS A 22 -3.55 -22.35 -10.03
C LYS A 22 -3.21 -23.29 -8.86
N GLY A 23 -3.68 -23.03 -7.64
CA GLY A 23 -3.49 -23.93 -6.51
C GLY A 23 -3.43 -23.24 -5.16
N ARG A 24 -2.87 -23.93 -4.16
CA ARG A 24 -2.81 -23.45 -2.76
C ARG A 24 -1.65 -22.50 -2.46
N ARG A 25 -0.64 -22.46 -3.34
CA ARG A 25 0.49 -21.54 -3.25
C ARG A 25 0.31 -20.42 -4.27
N PRO A 26 0.04 -19.18 -3.84
CA PRO A 26 -0.06 -18.06 -4.76
C PRO A 26 1.28 -17.78 -5.45
N SER A 27 1.20 -17.34 -6.70
CA SER A 27 2.32 -16.73 -7.43
C SER A 27 2.32 -15.22 -7.21
N PHE A 28 3.48 -14.58 -7.29
CA PHE A 28 3.64 -13.13 -7.14
C PHE A 28 4.47 -12.55 -8.30
N ILE A 29 4.40 -13.18 -9.47
CA ILE A 29 5.25 -12.85 -10.63
C ILE A 29 5.03 -11.42 -11.13
N ASP A 30 3.84 -10.85 -10.88
CA ASP A 30 3.48 -9.50 -11.29
C ASP A 30 3.92 -8.43 -10.28
N ALA A 31 4.41 -8.82 -9.09
CA ALA A 31 4.99 -7.88 -8.15
C ALA A 31 6.39 -7.44 -8.60
N ALA A 32 6.65 -6.13 -8.56
CA ALA A 32 7.96 -5.59 -8.88
C ALA A 32 9.06 -6.12 -7.92
N PRO A 33 10.29 -6.33 -8.41
CA PRO A 33 11.44 -6.65 -7.56
C PRO A 33 11.71 -5.56 -6.49
N PRO A 34 12.29 -5.93 -5.33
CA PRO A 34 12.56 -5.00 -4.22
C PRO A 34 13.29 -3.71 -4.61
N GLU A 35 14.28 -3.81 -5.50
CA GLU A 35 15.10 -2.69 -5.98
C GLU A 35 14.30 -1.66 -6.78
N ILE A 36 13.17 -2.06 -7.36
CA ILE A 36 12.23 -1.17 -8.05
C ILE A 36 11.15 -0.72 -7.07
N ALA A 37 10.60 -1.63 -6.27
CA ALA A 37 9.46 -1.35 -5.39
C ALA A 37 9.80 -0.41 -4.22
N ALA A 38 10.98 -0.55 -3.61
CA ALA A 38 11.37 0.28 -2.46
C ALA A 38 11.32 1.80 -2.74
N PRO A 39 12.00 2.32 -3.79
CA PRO A 39 11.93 3.76 -4.08
C PRO A 39 10.53 4.22 -4.50
N LEU A 40 9.69 3.33 -5.07
CA LEU A 40 8.31 3.67 -5.43
C LEU A 40 7.41 3.84 -4.21
N VAL A 41 7.61 3.06 -3.14
CA VAL A 41 6.86 3.20 -1.88
C VAL A 41 7.20 4.51 -1.18
N GLU A 42 8.48 4.90 -1.19
CA GLU A 42 8.92 6.22 -0.69
C GLU A 42 8.33 7.35 -1.52
N ALA A 43 8.44 7.27 -2.85
CA ALA A 43 7.88 8.26 -3.76
C ALA A 43 6.35 8.42 -3.59
N PHE A 44 5.63 7.32 -3.33
CA PHE A 44 4.19 7.36 -3.06
C PHE A 44 3.87 8.11 -1.76
N ALA A 45 4.61 7.85 -0.69
CA ALA A 45 4.44 8.57 0.57
C ALA A 45 4.77 10.07 0.41
N ASP A 46 5.80 10.41 -0.35
CA ASP A 46 6.17 11.79 -0.64
C ASP A 46 5.12 12.50 -1.51
N ALA A 47 4.53 11.81 -2.49
CA ALA A 47 3.42 12.34 -3.26
C ALA A 47 2.21 12.67 -2.36
N LEU A 48 1.85 11.78 -1.43
CA LEU A 48 0.77 12.05 -0.47
C LEU A 48 1.04 13.28 0.41
N ARG A 49 2.29 13.48 0.85
CA ARG A 49 2.69 14.68 1.59
C ARG A 49 2.58 15.93 0.71
N ALA A 50 3.01 15.85 -0.54
CA ALA A 50 2.94 16.95 -1.50
C ALA A 50 1.49 17.37 -1.82
N GLU A 51 0.54 16.42 -1.80
CA GLU A 51 -0.90 16.69 -1.91
C GLU A 51 -1.52 17.34 -0.66
N GLY A 52 -0.71 17.63 0.37
CA GLY A 52 -1.14 18.38 1.55
C GLY A 52 -1.62 17.50 2.72
N ILE A 53 -1.36 16.20 2.71
CA ILE A 53 -1.64 15.34 3.87
C ILE A 53 -0.58 15.59 4.94
N GLU A 54 -0.98 16.24 6.03
CA GLU A 54 -0.07 16.68 7.09
C GLU A 54 0.61 15.51 7.82
N ARG A 55 -0.08 14.37 7.95
CA ARG A 55 0.43 13.19 8.65
C ARG A 55 0.47 11.97 7.73
N VAL A 56 1.67 11.67 7.22
CA VAL A 56 1.96 10.46 6.43
C VAL A 56 3.04 9.66 7.14
N GLU A 57 2.63 8.55 7.75
CA GLU A 57 3.51 7.57 8.40
C GLU A 57 3.80 6.41 7.45
N MET A 58 4.89 5.69 7.71
CA MET A 58 5.30 4.56 6.90
C MET A 58 5.67 3.35 7.77
N GLY A 59 5.44 2.15 7.23
CA GLY A 59 6.10 0.94 7.72
C GLY A 59 7.57 0.88 7.29
N VAL A 60 8.20 -0.28 7.50
CA VAL A 60 9.58 -0.54 7.07
C VAL A 60 9.55 -1.52 5.89
N PHE A 61 9.98 -1.07 4.72
CA PHE A 61 9.99 -1.89 3.51
C PHE A 61 10.81 -3.17 3.71
N GLY A 62 10.25 -4.31 3.29
CA GLY A 62 10.91 -5.62 3.38
C GLY A 62 11.00 -6.23 4.80
N ALA A 63 10.59 -5.49 5.84
CA ALA A 63 10.55 -6.01 7.19
C ALA A 63 9.26 -6.82 7.44
N MET A 64 9.36 -7.87 8.27
CA MET A 64 8.19 -8.50 8.84
C MET A 64 7.57 -7.55 9.88
N MET A 65 6.30 -7.22 9.72
CA MET A 65 5.59 -6.26 10.57
C MET A 65 4.33 -6.87 11.17
N GLN A 66 3.94 -6.35 12.34
CA GLN A 66 2.60 -6.49 12.88
C GLN A 66 1.91 -5.13 12.72
N VAL A 67 0.80 -5.09 11.99
CA VAL A 67 0.06 -3.85 11.73
C VAL A 67 -1.27 -3.94 12.45
N GLU A 68 -1.45 -3.11 13.47
CA GLU A 68 -2.74 -2.95 14.15
C GLU A 68 -3.62 -1.98 13.37
N ILE A 69 -4.84 -2.42 13.02
CA ILE A 69 -5.79 -1.63 12.25
C ILE A 69 -7.15 -1.73 12.94
N ILE A 70 -7.68 -0.58 13.36
CA ILE A 70 -9.07 -0.44 13.80
C ILE A 70 -9.85 0.10 12.59
N ASN A 71 -10.58 -0.78 11.89
CA ASN A 71 -11.37 -0.39 10.73
C ASN A 71 -12.76 0.08 11.17
N ASP A 72 -12.94 1.39 11.30
CA ASP A 72 -14.19 2.03 11.70
C ASP A 72 -15.20 2.05 10.52
N GLY A 73 -16.18 1.14 10.57
CA GLY A 73 -17.14 0.87 9.48
C GLY A 73 -17.58 -0.61 9.46
N PRO A 74 -16.86 -1.53 8.78
CA PRO A 74 -15.63 -1.28 8.04
C PRO A 74 -15.89 -0.83 6.61
N VAL A 75 -15.02 0.05 6.11
CA VAL A 75 -14.98 0.44 4.71
C VAL A 75 -13.61 0.06 4.15
N THR A 76 -13.62 -0.71 3.07
CA THR A 76 -12.40 -1.11 2.35
C THR A 76 -12.60 -0.81 0.88
N ILE A 77 -11.67 -0.06 0.30
CA ILE A 77 -11.70 0.30 -1.11
C ILE A 77 -10.46 -0.31 -1.77
N TRP A 78 -10.66 -1.04 -2.85
CA TRP A 78 -9.59 -1.57 -3.69
C TRP A 78 -9.38 -0.64 -4.89
N LEU A 79 -8.13 -0.27 -5.16
CA LEU A 79 -7.75 0.62 -6.24
C LEU A 79 -6.56 0.00 -6.98
N ASP A 80 -6.65 -0.03 -8.32
CA ASP A 80 -5.56 -0.43 -9.20
C ASP A 80 -5.41 0.61 -10.31
N THR A 81 -4.22 1.18 -10.45
CA THR A 81 -3.92 2.17 -11.48
C THR A 81 -4.07 1.64 -12.91
N ALA A 82 -4.02 0.32 -13.12
CA ALA A 82 -4.30 -0.28 -14.42
C ALA A 82 -5.81 -0.29 -14.77
N GLU A 83 -6.67 -0.16 -13.76
CA GLU A 83 -8.13 -0.13 -13.91
C GLU A 83 -8.71 1.29 -13.77
N LEU A 84 -7.98 2.18 -13.12
CA LEU A 84 -8.32 3.60 -12.99
C LEU A 84 -7.94 4.34 -14.28
N ARG A 85 -8.93 4.98 -14.90
CA ARG A 85 -8.76 5.78 -16.12
C ARG A 85 -8.30 7.20 -15.82
#